data_AF-A0A645HYW5-F1
#
_entry.id   AF-A0A645HYW5-F1
#
_cell.length_a   1.000
_cell.length_b   1.000
_cell.length_c   1.000
_cell.angle_alpha   90.00
_cell.angle_beta   90.00
_cell.angle_gamma   90.00
#
_symmetry.space_group_name_H-M   'P 1'
#
loop_
_entity.id
_entity.type
_entity.pdbx_description
1 polymer ?
#
loop_
_entity_poly.entity_id
_entity_poly.type
_entity_poly.pdbx_seq_one_letter_code
_entity_poly.pdbx_strand_id
1 'polypeptide(L)'
;MGAALKTNPTHVKVTEFWKVNGCPLAAALRGRIRKLGGTGKKFLCVYSDEIFQNRGEIMATETEITDTTIVNEKPVMTGQNWDSKKAKINGTTSYMPSIFGLTIAGLVTQELMKNCE
;
A
#
# COMPACT_ATOMS: atom_id res chain seq x y z
N MET A 1 6.33 0.74 -5.64
CA MET A 1 5.68 0.63 -4.31
C MET A 1 4.17 0.54 -4.49
N GLY A 2 3.40 0.43 -3.40
CA GLY A 2 1.94 0.26 -3.50
C GLY A 2 1.27 1.51 -4.09
N ALA A 3 0.58 1.35 -5.21
CA ALA A 3 -0.18 2.39 -5.90
C ALA A 3 -1.66 2.46 -5.44
N ALA A 4 -2.10 1.49 -4.63
CA ALA A 4 -3.44 1.45 -4.09
C ALA A 4 -3.65 2.55 -3.03
N LEU A 5 -4.90 3.02 -2.90
CA LEU A 5 -5.34 4.07 -2.00
C LEU A 5 -4.54 5.37 -2.19
N LYS A 6 -4.39 5.77 -3.45
CA LYS A 6 -3.71 7.00 -3.89
C LYS A 6 -4.54 7.68 -4.97
N THR A 7 -4.46 9.01 -5.03
CA THR A 7 -5.33 9.81 -5.90
C THR A 7 -4.57 10.85 -6.69
N ASN A 8 -3.56 11.51 -6.12
CA ASN A 8 -2.91 12.62 -6.78
C ASN A 8 -1.65 12.15 -7.55
N PRO A 9 -1.65 12.18 -8.89
CA PRO A 9 -0.49 11.77 -9.66
C PRO A 9 0.73 12.68 -9.49
N THR A 10 0.54 13.95 -9.06
CA THR A 10 1.66 14.88 -8.86
C THR A 10 2.51 14.52 -7.63
N HIS A 11 2.00 13.65 -6.76
CA HIS A 11 2.72 13.12 -5.61
C HIS A 11 3.53 11.85 -5.93
N VAL A 12 3.49 11.37 -7.18
CA VAL A 12 4.34 10.26 -7.61
C VAL A 12 5.80 10.72 -7.65
N LYS A 13 6.65 10.03 -6.88
CA LYS A 13 8.07 10.35 -6.68
C LYS A 13 8.93 9.12 -6.92
N VAL A 14 10.18 9.37 -7.30
CA VAL A 14 11.22 8.36 -7.45
C VAL A 14 12.31 8.63 -6.42
N THR A 15 12.57 7.68 -5.54
CA THR A 15 13.70 7.77 -4.59
C THR A 15 14.35 6.41 -4.39
N GLU A 16 15.50 6.41 -3.73
CA GLU A 16 16.15 5.18 -3.28
C GLU A 16 15.27 4.45 -2.24
N PHE A 17 15.21 3.12 -2.32
CA PHE A 17 14.30 2.26 -1.55
C PHE A 17 14.26 2.56 -0.04
N TRP A 18 15.41 2.79 0.60
CA TRP A 18 15.45 3.02 2.04
C TRP A 18 14.91 4.40 2.44
N LYS A 19 14.88 5.36 1.51
CA LYS A 19 14.36 6.72 1.68
C LYS A 19 12.86 6.85 1.37
N VAL A 20 12.20 5.79 0.91
CA VAL A 20 10.76 5.80 0.65
C VAL A 20 9.98 6.05 1.96
N ASN A 21 9.05 6.99 1.93
CA ASN A 21 8.16 7.34 3.03
C ASN A 21 6.68 7.25 2.61
N GLY A 22 5.74 7.42 3.54
CA GLY A 22 4.29 7.47 3.24
C GLY A 22 3.68 6.18 2.64
N CYS A 23 4.40 5.05 2.65
CA CYS A 23 3.95 3.81 2.05
C CYS A 23 4.00 2.63 3.04
N PRO A 24 2.84 2.12 3.51
CA PRO A 24 2.78 0.97 4.42
C PRO A 24 3.46 -0.28 3.86
N LEU A 25 3.31 -0.52 2.56
CA LEU A 25 3.98 -1.63 1.87
C LEU A 25 5.51 -1.48 1.91
N ALA A 26 6.04 -0.28 1.69
CA ALA A 26 7.47 -0.02 1.77
C ALA A 26 8.00 -0.23 3.20
N ALA A 27 7.24 0.16 4.23
CA ALA A 27 7.60 -0.08 5.62
C ALA A 27 7.66 -1.59 5.95
N ALA A 28 6.62 -2.34 5.55
CA ALA A 28 6.59 -3.79 5.72
C ALA A 28 7.75 -4.49 4.97
N LEU A 29 8.03 -4.05 3.74
CA LEU A 29 9.11 -4.59 2.92
C LEU A 29 10.49 -4.30 3.53
N ARG A 30 10.73 -3.08 4.04
CA ARG A 30 11.98 -2.74 4.76
C ARG A 30 12.17 -3.65 5.99
N GLY A 31 11.11 -3.90 6.75
CA GLY A 31 11.15 -4.83 7.88
C GLY A 31 11.53 -6.26 7.45
N ARG A 32 10.90 -6.77 6.38
CA ARG A 32 11.18 -8.10 5.85
C ARG A 32 12.59 -8.22 5.27
N ILE A 33 13.03 -7.23 4.50
CA ILE A 33 14.36 -7.20 3.88
C ILE A 33 15.46 -7.13 4.94
N ARG A 34 15.29 -6.34 6.01
CA ARG A 34 16.25 -6.32 7.14
C ARG A 34 16.40 -7.70 7.78
N LYS A 35 15.30 -8.45 7.96
CA LYS A 35 15.33 -9.82 8.49
C LYS A 35 16.03 -10.81 7.55
N LEU A 36 16.00 -10.57 6.24
CA LEU A 36 16.64 -11.41 5.23
C LEU A 36 18.11 -11.04 4.98
N GLY A 37 18.71 -10.14 5.77
CA GLY A 37 20.11 -9.73 5.62
C GLY A 37 20.33 -8.46 4.80
N GLY A 38 19.26 -7.73 4.45
CA GLY A 38 19.35 -6.43 3.78
C GLY A 38 19.31 -6.51 2.25
N THR A 39 19.69 -5.41 1.60
CA THR A 39 19.75 -5.29 0.13
C THR A 39 21.20 -5.35 -0.33
N GLY A 40 21.52 -6.22 -1.29
CA GLY A 40 22.87 -6.30 -1.86
C GLY A 40 23.29 -5.04 -2.66
N LYS A 41 22.32 -4.31 -3.22
CA LYS A 41 22.52 -3.03 -3.91
C LYS A 41 21.37 -2.07 -3.60
N LYS A 42 21.65 -0.77 -3.64
CA LYS A 42 20.61 0.27 -3.59
C LYS A 42 19.84 0.25 -4.91
N PHE A 43 18.52 0.41 -4.85
CA PHE A 43 17.67 0.45 -6.03
C PHE A 43 16.62 1.56 -5.90
N LEU A 44 16.19 2.07 -7.05
CA LEU A 44 15.17 3.10 -7.12
C LEU A 44 13.78 2.50 -6.96
N CYS A 45 12.88 3.29 -6.39
CA CYS A 45 11.49 2.92 -6.15
C CYS A 45 10.58 4.08 -6.50
N VAL A 46 9.54 3.77 -7.27
CA VAL A 46 8.41 4.68 -7.52
C VAL A 46 7.37 4.51 -6.42
N TYR A 47 6.95 5.61 -5.82
CA TYR A 47 5.96 5.65 -4.73
C TYR A 47 5.19 6.99 -4.73
N SER A 48 4.14 7.09 -3.92
CA SER A 48 3.47 8.35 -3.61
C SER A 48 3.50 8.55 -2.10
N ASP A 49 3.78 9.79 -1.65
CA ASP A 49 3.86 10.19 -0.25
C ASP A 49 2.51 10.56 0.37
N GLU A 50 1.41 10.48 -0.39
CA GLU A 50 0.05 10.63 0.14
C GLU A 50 -0.22 9.61 1.24
N ILE A 51 -0.94 9.98 2.30
CA ILE A 51 -1.33 9.03 3.36
C ILE A 51 -2.83 9.12 3.55
N PHE A 52 -3.52 8.02 3.24
CA PHE A 52 -4.95 7.88 3.44
C PHE A 52 -5.22 6.69 4.37
N GLN A 53 -6.24 6.83 5.20
CA GLN A 53 -6.74 5.72 6.00
C GLN A 53 -7.63 4.82 5.13
N ASN A 54 -7.41 3.51 5.22
CA ASN A 54 -8.29 2.56 4.54
C ASN A 54 -9.63 2.51 5.28
N ARG A 55 -10.73 2.78 4.54
CA ARG A 55 -12.11 2.75 5.06
C ARG A 55 -12.85 1.43 4.80
N GLY A 56 -12.17 0.42 4.24
CA GLY A 56 -12.74 -0.88 3.86
C GLY A 56 -13.06 -1.83 5.01
N GLU A 57 -12.76 -1.44 6.25
CA GLU A 57 -13.29 -2.08 7.46
C GLU A 57 -14.59 -1.37 7.87
N ILE A 58 -15.61 -1.36 7.00
CA ILE A 58 -16.97 -1.19 7.51
C ILE A 58 -17.27 -2.51 8.20
N MET A 59 -17.13 -2.52 9.52
CA MET A 59 -17.76 -3.53 10.36
C MET A 59 -19.20 -3.63 9.86
N ALA A 60 -19.63 -4.84 9.47
CA ALA A 60 -21.04 -5.13 9.34
C ALA A 60 -21.66 -4.98 10.74
N THR A 61 -21.88 -3.74 11.16
CA THR A 61 -22.83 -3.41 12.20
C THR A 61 -24.09 -3.16 11.40
N GLU A 62 -24.87 -4.23 11.21
CA GLU A 62 -26.30 -4.09 10.98
C GLU A 62 -26.83 -3.35 12.22
N THR A 63 -26.87 -2.03 12.16
CA THR A 63 -27.57 -1.23 13.15
C THR A 63 -29.05 -1.36 12.84
N GLU A 64 -29.67 -2.46 13.28
CA GLU A 64 -31.04 -2.35 13.76
C GLU A 64 -30.98 -1.47 15.01
N ILE A 65 -31.64 -0.31 14.92
CA ILE A 65 -31.82 0.58 16.05
C ILE A 65 -32.78 -0.13 17.02
N THR A 66 -32.25 -0.70 18.10
CA THR A 66 -33.02 -0.87 19.33
C THR A 66 -32.21 -0.39 20.51
N ASP A 67 -32.88 0.41 21.32
CA ASP A 67 -32.42 1.24 22.41
C ASP A 67 -31.40 0.62 23.38
N THR A 68 -30.41 1.46 23.72
CA THR A 68 -29.78 1.59 25.03
C THR A 68 -29.12 0.33 25.62
N THR A 69 -27.81 0.17 25.42
CA THR A 69 -26.82 -0.20 26.46
C THR A 69 -25.41 -0.21 25.89
N ILE A 70 -24.49 0.52 26.54
CA ILE A 70 -23.06 0.46 26.24
C ILE A 70 -22.55 -0.86 26.80
N VAL A 71 -22.27 -1.83 25.94
CA VAL A 71 -21.49 -3.01 26.30
C VAL A 71 -20.30 -3.10 25.35
N ASN A 72 -19.09 -2.92 25.91
CA ASN A 72 -17.84 -3.20 25.23
C ASN A 72 -17.67 -4.72 25.09
N GLU A 73 -18.43 -5.33 24.18
CA GLU A 73 -18.29 -6.75 23.89
C GLU A 73 -17.29 -6.95 22.74
N LYS A 74 -16.23 -7.70 23.06
CA LYS A 74 -15.32 -8.26 22.06
C LYS A 74 -16.16 -9.15 21.14
N PRO A 75 -16.08 -9.00 19.81
CA PRO A 75 -16.91 -9.77 18.91
C PRO A 75 -16.57 -11.26 19.03
N VAL A 76 -17.58 -12.04 19.42
CA VAL A 76 -17.54 -13.50 19.57
C VAL A 76 -17.39 -14.15 18.19
N MET A 77 -16.44 -15.08 18.09
CA MET A 77 -16.17 -15.86 16.88
C MET A 77 -17.25 -16.92 16.64
N THR A 78 -17.98 -16.81 15.53
CA THR A 78 -18.65 -17.95 14.89
C THR A 78 -17.81 -18.40 13.68
N GLY A 79 -17.38 -19.66 13.73
CA GLY A 79 -16.27 -20.21 12.94
C GLY A 79 -16.60 -20.63 11.51
N GLN A 80 -16.95 -19.68 10.64
CA GLN A 80 -17.14 -19.95 9.20
C GLN A 80 -16.76 -18.75 8.31
N ASN A 81 -15.50 -18.29 8.31
CA ASN A 81 -14.98 -17.53 7.16
C ASN A 81 -13.43 -17.49 7.20
N TRP A 82 -12.78 -18.33 6.40
CA TRP A 82 -11.33 -18.57 6.49
C TRP A 82 -10.45 -17.44 5.91
N ASP A 83 -10.93 -16.51 5.06
CA ASP A 83 -9.97 -15.62 4.35
C ASP A 83 -10.33 -14.12 4.18
N SER A 84 -11.52 -13.65 4.55
CA SER A 84 -11.89 -12.23 4.31
C SER A 84 -11.34 -11.23 5.34
N LYS A 85 -10.95 -11.69 6.53
CA LYS A 85 -10.50 -10.79 7.63
C LYS A 85 -9.00 -10.46 7.62
N LYS A 86 -8.16 -11.22 6.90
CA LYS A 86 -6.71 -10.99 6.86
C LYS A 86 -6.28 -10.10 5.69
N ALA A 87 -7.03 -10.09 4.59
CA ALA A 87 -6.74 -9.27 3.43
C ALA A 87 -7.23 -7.84 3.68
N LYS A 88 -6.29 -6.90 3.87
CA LYS A 88 -6.63 -5.47 3.82
C LYS A 88 -6.96 -5.10 2.37
N ILE A 89 -8.25 -4.91 2.09
CA ILE A 89 -8.73 -4.51 0.76
C ILE A 89 -8.50 -3.01 0.60
N ASN A 90 -7.52 -2.62 -0.20
CA ASN A 90 -7.32 -1.23 -0.58
C ASN A 90 -7.90 -1.01 -1.98
N GLY A 91 -8.83 -0.06 -2.14
CA GLY A 91 -9.25 0.39 -3.47
C GLY A 91 -8.09 1.04 -4.23
N THR A 92 -8.17 1.11 -5.56
CA THR A 92 -7.18 1.82 -6.39
C THR A 92 -7.88 2.68 -7.44
N THR A 93 -7.33 3.85 -7.70
CA THR A 93 -7.76 4.68 -8.83
C THR A 93 -7.12 4.17 -10.11
N SER A 94 -7.90 4.05 -11.20
CA SER A 94 -7.50 3.38 -12.44
C SER A 94 -6.15 3.87 -13.02
N TYR A 95 -5.90 5.17 -13.01
CA TYR A 95 -4.68 5.75 -13.58
C TYR A 95 -3.42 5.55 -12.72
N MET A 96 -3.57 5.25 -11.42
CA MET A 96 -2.41 5.28 -10.52
C MET A 96 -1.42 4.13 -10.76
N PRO A 97 -1.85 2.87 -10.91
CA PRO A 97 -0.95 1.79 -11.30
C PRO A 97 -0.24 2.06 -12.64
N SER A 98 -0.97 2.62 -13.62
CA SER A 98 -0.41 2.96 -14.93
C SER A 98 0.70 4.01 -14.83
N ILE A 99 0.49 5.08 -14.07
CA ILE A 99 1.50 6.13 -13.86
C ILE A 99 2.73 5.54 -13.17
N PHE A 100 2.56 4.70 -12.14
CA PHE A 100 3.68 4.05 -11.47
C PHE A 100 4.47 3.16 -12.45
N GLY A 101 3.78 2.35 -13.26
CA GLY A 101 4.41 1.47 -14.25
C GLY A 101 5.15 2.24 -15.34
N LEU A 102 4.51 3.25 -15.94
CA LEU A 102 5.13 4.09 -16.96
C LEU A 102 6.33 4.88 -16.41
N THR A 103 6.28 5.32 -15.15
CA THR A 103 7.42 5.97 -14.50
C THR A 103 8.61 5.01 -14.39
N ILE A 104 8.37 3.75 -13.98
CA ILE A 104 9.45 2.73 -13.92
C ILE A 104 10.01 2.47 -15.32
N ALA A 105 9.14 2.28 -16.31
CA ALA A 105 9.56 2.05 -17.70
C ALA A 105 10.43 3.22 -18.21
N GLY A 106 10.02 4.46 -17.95
CA GLY A 106 10.80 5.64 -18.30
C GLY A 106 12.19 5.67 -17.67
N LEU A 107 12.31 5.30 -16.38
CA LEU A 107 13.60 5.21 -15.70
C LEU A 107 14.52 4.17 -16.35
N VAL A 108 14.00 3.00 -16.68
CA VAL A 108 14.77 1.92 -17.32
C VAL A 108 15.22 2.35 -18.72
N THR A 109 14.32 2.92 -19.52
CA THR A 109 14.65 3.41 -20.88
C THR A 109 15.74 4.47 -20.83
N GLN A 110 15.66 5.43 -19.92
CA GLN A 110 16.69 6.47 -19.76
C GLN A 110 18.05 5.87 -19.39
N GLU A 111 18.08 4.87 -18.52
CA GLU A 111 19.31 4.20 -18.11
C GLU A 111 19.94 3.41 -19.28
N LEU A 112 19.11 2.72 -20.06
CA LEU A 112 19.57 2.02 -21.26
C LEU A 112 20.15 2.99 -22.30
N MET A 113 19.48 4.14 -22.52
CA MET A 113 19.97 5.16 -23.45
C MET A 113 21.32 5.73 -23.03
N LYS A 114 21.52 5.99 -21.73
CA LYS A 114 22.82 6.48 -21.20
C LYS A 114 23.96 5.48 -21.35
N ASN A 115 23.67 4.17 -21.30
CA ASN A 115 24.67 3.12 -21.41
C ASN A 115 24.98 2.74 -22.88
N CYS A 116 24.25 3.30 -23.84
CA CYS A 116 24.53 3.14 -25.27
C CYS A 116 25.49 4.21 -25.82
N GLU A 117 25.75 5.29 -25.07
CA GLU A 117 26.78 6.30 -25.34
C GLU A 117 28.12 5.89 -24.72
#